data_AF-A0A7S3VBU0-F1
#
_entry.id   AF-A0A7S3VBU0-F1
#
_cell.length_a   1.000
_cell.length_b   1.000
_cell.length_c   1.000
_cell.angle_alpha   90.00
_cell.angle_beta   90.00
_cell.angle_gamma   90.00
#
_symmetry.space_group_name_H-M   'P 1'
#
loop_
_entity.id
_entity.type
_entity.pdbx_description
1 polymer ?
#
loop_
_entity_poly.entity_id
_entity_poly.type
_entity_poly.pdbx_seq_one_letter_code
_entity_poly.pdbx_strand_id
1 'polypeptide(L)'
;AIGEEYIQEDWSNTGKALHIKVCSIAKSSTDGGAKVLVYLDGANTITCEGPIRTVAPTMNPTSSQGPRQCQDSTLKIKVNSVKRTCGWVGKKPEQTQLRCQKPGVASHCHKTCGACMLCRDSGKRFELKETLDYQSCSWVERTSKKSRCMMEGVADTCRRTCGTCS
;
A
#
# COMPACT_ATOMS: atom_id res chain seq x y z
N ALA A 1 -8.12 -15.22 25.55
CA ALA A 1 -7.44 -15.03 24.27
C ALA A 1 -8.41 -14.58 23.17
N ILE A 2 -9.41 -15.37 22.76
CA ILE A 2 -10.52 -14.85 21.91
C ILE A 2 -11.40 -13.94 22.76
N GLY A 3 -11.74 -12.76 22.24
CA GLY A 3 -12.53 -11.75 22.94
C GLY A 3 -11.73 -10.79 23.82
N GLU A 4 -10.41 -11.01 23.97
CA GLU A 4 -9.54 -10.06 24.68
C GLU A 4 -9.42 -8.76 23.90
N GLU A 5 -9.36 -7.65 24.64
CA GLU A 5 -9.30 -6.31 24.09
C GLU A 5 -8.19 -5.53 24.77
N TYR A 6 -7.33 -4.93 23.95
CA TYR A 6 -6.34 -3.96 24.39
C TYR A 6 -6.84 -2.56 24.07
N ILE A 7 -6.75 -1.67 25.05
CA ILE A 7 -7.19 -0.28 24.94
C ILE A 7 -5.99 0.62 25.22
N GLN A 8 -5.74 1.57 24.33
CA GLN A 8 -4.79 2.65 24.54
C GLN A 8 -5.51 3.99 24.51
N GLU A 9 -5.56 4.63 25.66
CA GLU A 9 -6.12 5.96 25.81
C GLU A 9 -5.34 7.01 25.03
N ASP A 10 -6.06 8.04 24.60
CA ASP A 10 -5.54 9.24 23.93
C ASP A 10 -4.52 8.93 22.81
N TRP A 11 -4.92 8.06 21.88
CA TRP A 11 -4.06 7.61 20.80
C TRP A 11 -3.61 8.81 19.96
N SER A 12 -2.30 9.06 19.92
CA SER A 12 -1.68 10.17 19.18
C SER A 12 -2.18 11.57 19.60
N ASN A 13 -2.57 11.77 20.86
CA ASN A 13 -3.13 13.03 21.38
C ASN A 13 -4.44 13.45 20.69
N THR A 14 -5.27 12.48 20.28
CA THR A 14 -6.54 12.73 19.59
C THR A 14 -7.74 12.86 20.53
N GLY A 15 -7.56 12.59 21.82
CA GLY A 15 -8.63 12.45 22.81
C GLY A 15 -9.49 11.20 22.62
N LYS A 16 -9.05 10.24 21.79
CA LYS A 16 -9.78 8.99 21.50
C LYS A 16 -8.96 7.77 21.92
N ALA A 17 -9.63 6.78 22.52
CA ALA A 17 -9.01 5.50 22.80
C ALA A 17 -8.89 4.66 21.51
N LEU A 18 -7.76 3.96 21.37
CA LEU A 18 -7.53 2.91 20.38
C LEU A 18 -7.83 1.55 20.99
N HIS A 19 -8.69 0.79 20.32
CA HIS A 19 -9.11 -0.55 20.72
C HIS A 19 -8.54 -1.59 19.76
N ILE A 20 -8.02 -2.68 20.30
CA ILE A 20 -7.56 -3.86 19.55
C ILE A 20 -8.21 -5.10 20.17
N LYS A 21 -9.19 -5.69 19.48
CA LYS A 21 -9.94 -6.86 19.96
C LYS A 21 -9.59 -8.12 19.18
N VAL A 22 -9.28 -9.21 19.86
CA VAL A 22 -8.99 -10.50 19.23
C VAL A 22 -10.30 -11.20 18.88
N CYS A 23 -10.61 -11.30 17.58
CA CYS A 23 -11.83 -11.95 17.10
C CYS A 23 -11.67 -13.48 16.96
N SER A 24 -10.51 -13.99 16.57
CA SER A 24 -10.25 -15.44 16.54
C SER A 24 -8.76 -15.77 16.54
N ILE A 25 -8.41 -16.99 16.97
CA ILE A 25 -7.04 -17.52 16.98
C ILE A 25 -7.05 -18.90 16.30
N ALA A 26 -6.15 -19.12 15.35
CA ALA A 26 -6.04 -20.39 14.64
C ALA A 26 -5.57 -21.51 15.60
N LYS A 27 -6.25 -22.65 15.61
CA LYS A 27 -5.96 -23.78 16.51
C LYS A 27 -4.90 -24.77 15.99
N SER A 28 -4.48 -24.66 14.72
CA SER A 28 -3.48 -25.56 14.11
C SER A 28 -2.16 -24.82 13.91
N SER A 29 -1.09 -25.35 14.50
CA SER A 29 0.16 -24.67 14.82
C SER A 29 1.30 -24.94 13.83
N THR A 30 1.17 -24.52 12.57
CA THR A 30 2.36 -24.32 11.71
C THR A 30 2.65 -22.85 11.43
N ASP A 31 1.63 -21.98 11.40
CA ASP A 31 1.77 -20.54 11.10
C ASP A 31 0.95 -19.63 12.04
N GLY A 32 0.78 -20.03 13.32
CA GLY A 32 -0.12 -19.45 14.32
C GLY A 32 -0.50 -17.96 14.11
N GLY A 33 -1.73 -17.72 13.65
CA GLY A 33 -2.27 -16.39 13.34
C GLY A 33 -3.54 -16.06 14.12
N ALA A 34 -3.75 -14.77 14.39
CA ALA A 34 -4.96 -14.25 15.02
C ALA A 34 -5.66 -13.24 14.10
N LYS A 35 -7.00 -13.27 14.09
CA LYS A 35 -7.82 -12.22 13.49
C LYS A 35 -8.11 -11.18 14.57
N VAL A 36 -7.72 -9.93 14.34
CA VAL A 36 -7.96 -8.81 15.25
C VAL A 36 -8.81 -7.73 14.60
N LEU A 37 -9.54 -6.98 15.44
CA LEU A 37 -10.31 -5.81 15.09
C LEU A 37 -9.64 -4.58 15.72
N VAL A 38 -9.39 -3.53 14.92
CA VAL A 38 -8.74 -2.30 15.39
C VAL A 38 -9.64 -1.11 15.11
N TYR A 39 -9.98 -0.31 16.13
CA TYR A 39 -10.90 0.82 16.00
C TYR A 39 -10.62 1.92 17.03
N LEU A 40 -11.17 3.12 16.79
CA LEU A 40 -11.13 4.26 17.73
C LEU A 40 -12.51 4.47 18.36
N ASP A 41 -12.54 5.05 19.56
CA ASP A 41 -13.78 5.36 20.27
C ASP A 41 -14.75 6.25 19.45
N GLY A 42 -16.00 5.78 19.35
CA GLY A 42 -17.08 6.37 18.55
C GLY A 42 -17.36 5.69 17.19
N ALA A 43 -16.68 4.58 16.87
CA ALA A 43 -16.94 3.80 15.65
C ALA A 43 -18.13 2.82 15.83
N ASN A 44 -19.33 3.20 15.37
CA ASN A 44 -20.58 2.48 15.67
C ASN A 44 -20.96 1.34 14.68
N THR A 45 -20.05 0.85 13.83
CA THR A 45 -20.39 -0.14 12.79
C THR A 45 -19.43 -1.34 12.70
N ILE A 46 -18.68 -1.64 13.76
CA ILE A 46 -17.62 -2.64 13.69
C ILE A 46 -17.86 -3.73 14.74
N THR A 47 -18.19 -4.94 14.30
CA THR A 47 -18.42 -6.12 15.16
C THR A 47 -17.61 -7.32 14.67
N CYS A 48 -17.24 -8.22 15.60
CA CYS A 48 -16.57 -9.49 15.23
C CYS A 48 -17.54 -10.50 14.57
N GLU A 49 -18.86 -10.28 14.65
CA GLU A 49 -19.90 -11.10 14.01
C GLU A 49 -20.63 -10.32 12.92
N GLY A 50 -20.51 -10.79 11.67
CA GLY A 50 -21.26 -10.30 10.52
C GLY A 50 -20.72 -10.85 9.19
N PRO A 51 -21.58 -11.32 8.26
CA PRO A 51 -21.15 -11.76 6.94
C PRO A 51 -20.66 -10.57 6.11
N ILE A 52 -19.66 -10.80 5.26
CA ILE A 52 -19.18 -9.82 4.27
C ILE A 52 -20.39 -9.42 3.42
N ARG A 53 -20.89 -8.18 3.57
CA ARG A 53 -21.94 -7.66 2.71
C ARG A 53 -21.34 -7.37 1.33
N THR A 54 -21.65 -8.24 0.38
CA THR A 54 -21.51 -8.00 -1.05
C THR A 54 -22.54 -6.94 -1.46
N VAL A 55 -22.09 -5.75 -1.85
CA VAL A 55 -22.96 -4.78 -2.51
C VAL A 55 -23.30 -5.29 -3.91
N ALA A 56 -24.59 -5.35 -4.24
CA ALA A 56 -25.09 -5.77 -5.55
C ALA A 56 -24.65 -4.76 -6.65
N PRO A 57 -24.31 -5.22 -7.87
CA PRO A 57 -23.82 -4.34 -8.92
C PRO A 57 -24.97 -3.53 -9.52
N THR A 58 -24.88 -2.20 -9.44
CA THR A 58 -25.68 -1.30 -10.28
C THR A 58 -25.11 -1.35 -11.70
N MET A 59 -25.95 -1.58 -12.70
CA MET A 59 -25.60 -1.59 -14.13
C MET A 59 -25.22 -0.17 -14.59
N ASN A 60 -24.03 0.29 -14.21
CA ASN A 60 -23.40 1.47 -14.77
C ASN A 60 -21.96 1.07 -15.11
N PRO A 61 -21.46 1.34 -16.33
CA PRO A 61 -20.12 0.94 -16.72
C PRO A 61 -19.12 1.89 -16.05
N THR A 62 -18.86 1.65 -14.76
CA THR A 62 -17.69 2.21 -14.09
C THR A 62 -16.70 1.06 -14.01
N SER A 63 -15.60 1.21 -14.74
CA SER A 63 -14.47 0.28 -14.79
C SER A 63 -13.88 0.10 -13.39
N SER A 64 -14.51 -0.74 -12.58
CA SER A 64 -14.07 -1.20 -11.27
C SER A 64 -13.07 -2.32 -11.51
N GLN A 65 -11.81 -1.95 -11.76
CA GLN A 65 -10.73 -2.89 -11.51
C GLN A 65 -10.76 -3.20 -10.00
N GLY A 66 -10.97 -4.47 -9.65
CA GLY A 66 -10.87 -4.96 -8.28
C GLY A 66 -9.54 -4.57 -7.63
N PRO A 67 -9.32 -4.84 -6.32
CA PRO A 67 -8.14 -4.39 -5.60
C PRO A 67 -6.89 -4.70 -6.43
N ARG A 68 -6.29 -3.68 -7.03
CA ARG A 68 -5.14 -3.85 -7.92
C ARG A 68 -4.11 -4.58 -7.10
N GLN A 69 -3.75 -5.78 -7.53
CA GLN A 69 -2.75 -6.58 -6.85
C GLN A 69 -1.54 -5.70 -6.61
N CYS A 70 -1.08 -5.65 -5.37
CA CYS A 70 0.11 -4.89 -5.04
C CYS A 70 1.26 -5.36 -5.91
N GLN A 71 1.80 -4.42 -6.68
CA GLN A 71 2.87 -4.67 -7.64
C GLN A 71 3.98 -3.66 -7.41
N ASP A 72 5.18 -4.08 -7.76
CA ASP A 72 6.30 -3.17 -7.85
C ASP A 72 6.15 -2.27 -9.08
N SER A 73 6.68 -1.05 -8.99
CA SER A 73 6.85 -0.21 -10.17
C SER A 73 7.74 -0.92 -11.22
N THR A 74 7.35 -0.78 -12.48
CA THR A 74 8.15 -1.21 -13.63
C THR A 74 9.18 -0.16 -14.07
N LEU A 75 9.10 1.05 -13.53
CA LEU A 75 9.98 2.17 -13.87
C LEU A 75 11.29 2.10 -13.08
N LYS A 76 12.38 2.64 -13.65
CA LYS A 76 13.71 2.62 -13.01
C LYS A 76 13.89 3.81 -12.10
N ILE A 77 14.61 3.62 -11.00
CA ILE A 77 14.99 4.67 -10.04
C ILE A 77 16.49 4.81 -9.95
N LYS A 78 16.98 5.98 -9.56
CA LYS A 78 18.40 6.16 -9.19
C LYS A 78 18.60 5.81 -7.72
N VAL A 79 19.49 4.85 -7.48
CA VAL A 79 19.99 4.47 -6.16
C VAL A 79 21.51 4.60 -6.18
N ASN A 80 22.05 5.53 -5.38
CA ASN A 80 23.47 5.90 -5.42
C ASN A 80 23.93 6.24 -6.86
N SER A 81 23.17 7.10 -7.54
CA SER A 81 23.39 7.52 -8.94
C SER A 81 23.31 6.42 -10.01
N VAL A 82 23.08 5.16 -9.64
CA VAL A 82 22.94 4.04 -10.57
C VAL A 82 21.45 3.74 -10.80
N LYS A 83 21.07 3.48 -12.06
CA LYS A 83 19.71 3.07 -12.43
C LYS A 83 19.42 1.66 -11.90
N ARG A 84 18.37 1.50 -11.10
CA ARG A 84 17.95 0.24 -10.47
C ARG A 84 16.46 -0.03 -10.71
N THR A 85 16.12 -1.31 -10.78
CA THR A 85 14.76 -1.84 -10.83
C THR A 85 14.39 -2.49 -9.50
N CYS A 86 13.11 -2.77 -9.28
CA CYS A 86 12.69 -3.57 -8.12
C CYS A 86 13.25 -5.00 -8.16
N GLY A 87 13.48 -5.57 -9.35
CA GLY A 87 14.23 -6.81 -9.51
C GLY A 87 15.66 -6.72 -8.97
N TRP A 88 16.34 -5.57 -9.11
CA TRP A 88 17.62 -5.36 -8.43
C TRP A 88 17.45 -5.27 -6.92
N VAL A 89 16.39 -4.61 -6.43
CA VAL A 89 16.12 -4.51 -4.98
C VAL A 89 16.02 -5.91 -4.36
N GLY A 90 15.20 -6.78 -4.95
CA GLY A 90 14.95 -8.15 -4.47
C GLY A 90 15.99 -9.19 -4.85
N LYS A 91 17.00 -8.84 -5.66
CA LYS A 91 17.95 -9.82 -6.24
C LYS A 91 18.70 -10.69 -5.22
N LYS A 92 18.96 -10.14 -4.03
CA LYS A 92 19.76 -10.78 -2.98
C LYS A 92 18.99 -10.66 -1.67
N PRO A 93 18.36 -11.74 -1.17
CA PRO A 93 17.51 -11.69 0.03
C PRO A 93 18.18 -11.01 1.22
N GLU A 94 19.47 -11.30 1.44
CA GLU A 94 20.28 -10.73 2.51
C GLU A 94 20.52 -9.21 2.36
N GLN A 95 20.36 -8.67 1.16
CA GLN A 95 20.47 -7.23 0.87
C GLN A 95 19.12 -6.54 0.66
N THR A 96 18.04 -7.30 0.47
CA THR A 96 16.71 -6.74 0.17
C THR A 96 16.28 -5.75 1.23
N GLN A 97 16.40 -6.12 2.51
CA GLN A 97 16.05 -5.25 3.64
C GLN A 97 16.85 -3.93 3.62
N LEU A 98 18.18 -4.01 3.45
CA LEU A 98 19.05 -2.84 3.37
C LEU A 98 18.76 -1.93 2.17
N ARG A 99 18.35 -2.53 1.03
CA ARG A 99 17.98 -1.77 -0.17
C ARG A 99 16.62 -1.09 -0.01
N CYS A 100 15.66 -1.77 0.62
CA CYS A 100 14.33 -1.24 0.91
C CYS A 100 14.37 -0.07 1.91
N GLN A 101 15.33 -0.08 2.85
CA GLN A 101 15.57 1.03 3.79
C GLN A 101 16.10 2.31 3.13
N LYS A 102 16.59 2.23 1.88
CA LYS A 102 17.02 3.44 1.18
C LYS A 102 15.82 4.36 0.92
N PRO A 103 15.94 5.69 1.16
CA PRO A 103 14.80 6.60 1.12
C PRO A 103 13.99 6.50 -0.18
N GLY A 104 12.69 6.26 -0.08
CA GLY A 104 11.78 6.18 -1.23
C GLY A 104 11.80 4.85 -2.01
N VAL A 105 12.70 3.90 -1.70
CA VAL A 105 12.75 2.60 -2.40
C VAL A 105 11.56 1.73 -2.03
N ALA A 106 11.24 1.59 -0.74
CA ALA A 106 10.08 0.78 -0.31
C ALA A 106 8.73 1.32 -0.83
N SER A 107 8.62 2.63 -1.06
CA SER A 107 7.43 3.24 -1.69
C SER A 107 7.41 3.13 -3.22
N HIS A 108 8.49 2.64 -3.83
CA HIS A 108 8.59 2.40 -5.27
C HIS A 108 8.46 0.90 -5.60
N CYS A 109 9.01 0.06 -4.73
CA CYS A 109 9.00 -1.39 -4.84
C CYS A 109 8.15 -2.00 -3.72
N HIS A 110 6.83 -1.76 -3.76
CA HIS A 110 5.91 -2.11 -2.68
C HIS A 110 5.85 -3.62 -2.43
N LYS A 111 5.84 -4.45 -3.47
CA LYS A 111 5.77 -5.90 -3.34
C LYS A 111 7.09 -6.45 -2.83
N THR A 112 8.20 -6.07 -3.46
CA THR A 112 9.54 -6.54 -3.07
C THR A 112 9.89 -6.17 -1.62
N CYS A 113 9.46 -4.99 -1.16
CA CYS A 113 9.77 -4.49 0.19
C CYS A 113 8.66 -4.73 1.22
N GLY A 114 7.61 -5.49 0.90
CA GLY A 114 6.49 -5.75 1.82
C GLY A 114 5.70 -4.49 2.21
N ALA A 115 5.75 -3.42 1.43
CA ALA A 115 5.11 -2.13 1.69
C ALA A 115 3.76 -1.96 0.97
N CYS A 116 3.11 -3.08 0.62
CA CYS A 116 1.86 -3.10 -0.12
C CYS A 116 0.71 -2.39 0.56
N MET A 117 0.63 -2.51 1.89
CA MET A 117 -0.42 -1.92 2.72
C MET A 117 -0.39 -0.39 2.74
N LEU A 118 0.69 0.23 2.26
CA LEU A 118 0.85 1.67 2.24
C LEU A 118 0.38 2.23 0.90
N CYS A 119 -0.80 2.86 0.88
CA CYS A 119 -1.25 3.63 -0.27
C CYS A 119 -0.44 4.93 -0.38
N ARG A 120 0.72 4.84 -1.03
CA ARG A 120 1.65 5.96 -1.21
C ARG A 120 2.28 5.94 -2.58
N ASP A 121 2.60 7.14 -3.03
CA ASP A 121 3.38 7.41 -4.22
C ASP A 121 4.86 7.03 -4.00
N SER A 122 5.56 6.77 -5.10
CA SER A 122 7.00 6.65 -5.10
C SER A 122 7.68 7.89 -4.52
N GLY A 123 8.44 7.70 -3.44
CA GLY A 123 9.35 8.71 -2.90
C GLY A 123 10.62 8.92 -3.74
N LYS A 124 10.82 8.17 -4.83
CA LYS A 124 11.89 8.37 -5.81
C LYS A 124 11.38 9.01 -7.10
N ARG A 125 12.25 9.80 -7.74
CA ARG A 125 12.09 10.10 -9.16
C ARG A 125 12.34 8.84 -9.98
N PHE A 126 11.55 8.65 -11.02
CA PHE A 126 11.53 7.46 -11.86
C PHE A 126 11.69 7.82 -13.33
N GLU A 127 12.37 6.95 -14.06
CA GLU A 127 12.63 7.09 -15.49
C GLU A 127 11.39 6.69 -16.30
N LEU A 128 10.88 7.61 -17.11
CA LEU A 128 9.82 7.30 -18.09
C LEU A 128 10.38 6.43 -19.20
N LYS A 129 9.60 5.44 -19.65
CA LYS A 129 10.04 4.51 -20.72
C LYS A 129 10.21 5.21 -22.06
N GLU A 130 9.35 6.17 -22.37
CA GLU A 130 9.32 6.85 -23.67
C GLU A 130 10.41 7.93 -23.81
N THR A 131 10.54 8.82 -22.81
CA THR A 131 11.47 9.96 -22.91
C THR A 131 12.80 9.73 -22.23
N LEU A 132 12.93 8.70 -21.39
CA LEU A 132 14.07 8.45 -20.50
C LEU A 132 14.32 9.56 -19.45
N ASP A 133 13.39 10.52 -19.32
CA ASP A 133 13.45 11.54 -18.28
C ASP A 133 13.06 11.00 -16.92
N TYR A 134 13.67 11.55 -15.88
CA TYR A 134 13.28 11.26 -14.51
C TYR A 134 12.16 12.20 -14.10
N GLN A 135 11.03 11.68 -13.63
CA GLN A 135 9.92 12.47 -13.10
C GLN A 135 9.50 12.03 -11.70
N SER A 136 8.71 12.86 -11.01
CA SER A 136 8.16 12.56 -9.69
C SER A 136 6.63 12.47 -9.74
N CYS A 137 6.02 11.90 -8.70
CA CYS A 137 4.56 11.89 -8.60
C CYS A 137 3.97 13.31 -8.43
N SER A 138 4.72 14.26 -7.87
CA SER A 138 4.33 15.68 -7.90
C SER A 138 4.32 16.27 -9.31
N TRP A 139 5.13 15.77 -10.24
CA TRP A 139 5.01 16.12 -11.65
C TRP A 139 3.78 15.47 -12.28
N VAL A 140 3.49 14.22 -11.93
CA VAL A 140 2.26 13.54 -12.38
C VAL A 140 1.02 14.32 -11.98
N GLU A 141 0.94 14.81 -10.74
CA GLU A 141 -0.23 15.49 -10.18
C GLU A 141 -0.62 16.83 -10.84
N ARG A 142 0.27 17.47 -11.61
CA ARG A 142 -0.01 18.80 -12.21
C ARG A 142 -1.06 18.72 -13.35
N THR A 143 -1.12 19.75 -14.19
CA THR A 143 -2.17 19.99 -15.20
C THR A 143 -2.51 18.81 -16.13
N SER A 144 -1.61 17.85 -16.31
CA SER A 144 -1.81 16.68 -17.19
C SER A 144 -1.97 15.36 -16.43
N LYS A 145 -2.45 15.39 -15.18
CA LYS A 145 -2.61 14.20 -14.31
C LYS A 145 -3.23 12.99 -15.02
N LYS A 146 -4.37 13.18 -15.69
CA LYS A 146 -5.09 12.09 -16.35
C LYS A 146 -4.22 11.39 -17.41
N SER A 147 -3.60 12.13 -18.32
CA SER A 147 -2.74 11.56 -19.35
C SER A 147 -1.43 11.01 -18.79
N ARG A 148 -0.85 11.66 -17.77
CA ARG A 148 0.36 11.17 -17.11
C ARG A 148 0.14 9.84 -16.39
N CYS A 149 -1.01 9.66 -15.74
CA CYS A 149 -1.37 8.38 -15.13
C CYS A 149 -1.62 7.27 -16.17
N MET A 150 -1.90 7.61 -17.43
CA MET A 150 -2.04 6.64 -18.52
C MET A 150 -0.68 6.22 -19.13
N MET A 151 0.40 6.95 -18.84
CA MET A 151 1.73 6.53 -19.30
C MET A 151 2.13 5.22 -18.63
N GLU A 152 2.80 4.36 -19.39
CA GLU A 152 3.16 3.02 -18.97
C GLU A 152 3.95 3.03 -17.64
N GLY A 153 3.49 2.25 -16.67
CA GLY A 153 4.13 2.11 -15.34
C GLY A 153 3.90 3.26 -14.36
N VAL A 154 3.34 4.40 -14.80
CA VAL A 154 3.14 5.56 -13.91
C VAL A 154 2.03 5.33 -12.88
N ALA A 155 0.92 4.70 -13.29
CA ALA A 155 -0.20 4.41 -12.38
C ALA A 155 0.20 3.52 -11.20
N ASP A 156 1.13 2.57 -11.42
CA ASP A 156 1.64 1.66 -10.38
C ASP A 156 2.74 2.32 -9.53
N THR A 157 3.43 3.32 -10.09
CA THR A 157 4.48 4.09 -9.40
C THR A 157 3.89 5.18 -8.51
N CYS A 158 2.86 5.87 -8.97
CA CYS A 158 2.22 7.01 -8.33
C CYS A 158 0.80 6.64 -7.89
N ARG A 159 0.70 5.58 -7.07
CA ARG A 159 -0.57 4.92 -6.79
C ARG A 159 -1.62 5.82 -6.17
N ARG A 160 -1.20 6.65 -5.21
CA ARG A 160 -2.10 7.59 -4.54
C ARG A 160 -2.48 8.73 -5.47
N THR A 161 -1.51 9.29 -6.19
CA THR A 161 -1.76 10.36 -7.16
C THR A 161 -2.74 9.87 -8.23
N CYS A 162 -2.54 8.69 -8.80
CA CYS A 162 -3.35 8.14 -9.88
C CYS A 162 -4.62 7.41 -9.40
N GLY A 163 -4.88 7.36 -8.09
CA GLY A 163 -6.08 6.73 -7.53
C GLY A 163 -6.15 5.22 -7.74
N THR A 164 -4.99 4.54 -7.80
CA THR A 164 -4.91 3.07 -7.95
C THR A 164 -4.84 2.33 -6.61
N CYS A 165 -4.83 3.06 -5.49
CA CYS A 165 -4.97 2.54 -4.14
C CYS A 165 -5.87 3.46 -3.30
N SER A 166 -6.45 2.92 -2.23
CA SER A 166 -7.36 3.59 -1.29
C SER A 166 -7.10 3.09 0.11
#